data_AF-A0A1Q7WG87-F1
#
_entry.id   AF-A0A1Q7WG87-F1
#
_cell.length_a   1.000
_cell.length_b   1.000
_cell.length_c   1.000
_cell.angle_alpha   90.00
_cell.angle_beta   90.00
_cell.angle_gamma   90.00
#
_symmetry.space_group_name_H-M   'P 1'
#
loop_
_entity.id
_entity.type
_entity.pdbx_description
1 polymer ?
#
loop_
_entity_poly.entity_id
_entity_poly.type
_entity_poly.pdbx_seq_one_letter_code
_entity_poly.pdbx_strand_id
1 'polypeptide(L)'
;MSGPGCGGYGDIPILPTTGGAPSGDPGALMQPIDHGNESASPGYYSVRSGSPAVQTELTTTTRTGAARLTYPSGSQASLLVKLLDSANGTDAASAAVVSSTEVTGSATSGHFCGAGDRYTVFFDLVFDHPFTSSQVISVPGQQVSPNSVFVSFGAVPSVQARIGISFVSVANARGNLAAENPGFAFDTVRGNARAAWTAMLNKIQIGGGQ
;
A
#
# COMPACT_ATOMS: atom_id res chain seq x y z
N MET A 1 -2.22 -11.38 -6.42
CA MET A 1 -2.60 -12.81 -6.56
C MET A 1 -1.39 -13.62 -7.03
N SER A 2 -1.27 -14.91 -6.72
CA SER A 2 -0.14 -15.74 -7.20
C SER A 2 -0.56 -16.63 -8.37
N GLY A 3 -0.01 -16.35 -9.57
CA GLY A 3 -0.13 -17.22 -10.76
C GLY A 3 -1.50 -17.43 -11.42
N PRO A 4 -2.48 -16.49 -11.41
CA PRO A 4 -3.82 -16.77 -11.95
C PRO A 4 -3.96 -16.80 -13.47
N GLY A 5 -3.02 -16.22 -14.23
CA GLY A 5 -3.14 -16.07 -15.69
C GLY A 5 -4.10 -14.97 -16.17
N CYS A 6 -4.81 -14.30 -15.26
CA CYS A 6 -5.66 -13.13 -15.52
C CYS A 6 -5.43 -12.06 -14.42
N GLY A 7 -6.01 -10.87 -14.57
CA GLY A 7 -5.96 -9.84 -13.52
C GLY A 7 -6.73 -10.25 -12.25
N GLY A 8 -6.36 -9.67 -11.11
CA GLY A 8 -7.12 -9.82 -9.86
C GLY A 8 -6.43 -9.25 -8.63
N TYR A 9 -7.23 -8.71 -7.71
CA TYR A 9 -6.81 -7.96 -6.52
C TYR A 9 -5.95 -6.73 -6.88
N GLY A 10 -5.12 -6.29 -5.94
CA GLY A 10 -4.30 -5.08 -6.09
C GLY A 10 -5.14 -3.81 -5.88
N ASP A 11 -6.13 -3.88 -5.00
CA ASP A 11 -7.25 -2.93 -5.01
C ASP A 11 -6.95 -1.57 -4.38
N ILE A 12 -5.93 -1.51 -3.51
CA ILE A 12 -5.51 -0.27 -2.84
C ILE A 12 -4.02 -0.01 -3.09
N PRO A 13 -3.58 0.28 -4.34
CA PRO A 13 -2.20 0.65 -4.58
C PRO A 13 -1.83 1.94 -3.87
N ILE A 14 -0.65 1.94 -3.28
CA ILE A 14 -0.08 3.10 -2.59
C ILE A 14 1.20 3.48 -3.32
N LEU A 15 1.28 4.72 -3.78
CA LEU A 15 2.41 5.25 -4.52
C LEU A 15 3.06 6.41 -3.75
N PRO A 16 4.21 6.19 -3.11
CA PRO A 16 5.03 7.26 -2.56
C PRO A 16 5.53 8.20 -3.68
N THR A 17 5.44 9.50 -3.47
CA THR A 17 5.82 10.54 -4.43
C THR A 17 6.59 11.67 -3.74
N THR A 18 7.12 12.61 -4.51
CA THR A 18 7.65 13.87 -3.96
C THR A 18 6.90 15.07 -4.56
N GLY A 19 6.84 16.17 -3.82
CA GLY A 19 6.17 17.39 -4.25
C GLY A 19 4.65 17.37 -4.03
N GLY A 20 3.96 18.25 -4.76
CA GLY A 20 2.51 18.43 -4.67
C GLY A 20 1.70 17.33 -5.35
N ALA A 21 0.38 17.47 -5.30
CA ALA A 21 -0.54 16.56 -6.01
C ALA A 21 -0.22 16.56 -7.52
N PRO A 22 -0.22 15.38 -8.18
CA PRO A 22 0.11 15.30 -9.60
C PRO A 22 -0.92 16.08 -10.44
N SER A 23 -0.45 16.67 -11.54
CA SER A 23 -1.33 17.19 -12.59
C SER A 23 -1.90 16.03 -13.42
N GLY A 24 -3.19 16.06 -13.75
CA GLY A 24 -3.84 15.02 -14.55
C GLY A 24 -4.59 13.99 -13.71
N ASP A 25 -4.62 12.74 -14.17
CA ASP A 25 -5.27 11.61 -13.47
C ASP A 25 -4.27 10.93 -12.51
N PRO A 26 -4.38 11.12 -11.19
CA PRO A 26 -3.47 10.48 -10.23
C PRO A 26 -3.60 8.96 -10.19
N GLY A 27 -4.76 8.41 -10.55
CA GLY A 27 -5.00 6.97 -10.64
C GLY A 27 -4.17 6.31 -11.75
N ALA A 28 -3.81 7.05 -12.79
CA ALA A 28 -2.94 6.57 -13.87
C ALA A 28 -1.44 6.79 -13.59
N LEU A 29 -1.07 7.47 -12.50
CA LEU A 29 0.33 7.79 -12.22
C LEU A 29 1.12 6.51 -11.93
N MET A 30 2.26 6.37 -12.61
CA MET A 30 3.23 5.30 -12.39
C MET A 30 4.62 5.90 -12.21
N GLN A 31 5.46 5.23 -11.44
CA GLN A 31 6.87 5.56 -11.29
C GLN A 31 7.72 4.41 -11.84
N PRO A 32 8.78 4.70 -12.61
CA PRO A 32 9.67 3.65 -13.08
C PRO A 32 10.41 3.02 -11.89
N ILE A 33 10.65 1.72 -12.01
CA ILE A 33 11.51 0.96 -11.11
C ILE A 33 12.74 0.47 -11.89
N ASP A 34 13.86 0.35 -11.18
CA ASP A 34 15.08 -0.27 -11.67
C ASP A 34 15.36 -1.52 -10.83
N HIS A 35 15.40 -2.69 -11.48
CA HIS A 35 15.67 -3.97 -10.82
C HIS A 35 17.06 -4.02 -10.17
N GLY A 36 18.02 -3.19 -10.63
CA GLY A 36 19.32 -3.03 -9.97
C GLY A 36 19.23 -2.42 -8.57
N ASN A 37 18.11 -1.79 -8.24
CA ASN A 37 17.81 -1.18 -6.94
C ASN A 37 16.59 -1.84 -6.25
N GLU A 38 16.27 -3.07 -6.63
CA GLU A 38 15.17 -3.87 -6.07
C GLU A 38 15.72 -5.04 -5.26
N SER A 39 15.06 -5.34 -4.14
CA SER A 39 15.37 -6.51 -3.32
C SER A 39 14.10 -7.14 -2.77
N ALA A 40 13.98 -8.46 -2.92
CA ALA A 40 12.84 -9.22 -2.44
C ALA A 40 13.31 -10.44 -1.66
N SER A 41 12.64 -10.72 -0.54
CA SER A 41 12.84 -11.94 0.26
C SER A 41 11.55 -12.32 0.98
N PRO A 42 11.40 -13.57 1.47
CA PRO A 42 10.19 -13.96 2.19
C PRO A 42 9.90 -13.04 3.38
N GLY A 43 8.77 -12.33 3.32
CA GLY A 43 8.32 -11.36 4.33
C GLY A 43 8.84 -9.93 4.17
N TYR A 44 9.59 -9.61 3.11
CA TYR A 44 10.14 -8.27 2.90
C TYR A 44 10.37 -7.94 1.42
N TYR A 45 10.01 -6.71 1.03
CA TYR A 45 10.27 -6.16 -0.29
C TYR A 45 10.84 -4.74 -0.18
N SER A 46 11.74 -4.37 -1.08
CA SER A 46 12.37 -3.06 -1.13
C SER A 46 12.64 -2.63 -2.56
N VAL A 47 12.34 -1.37 -2.87
CA VAL A 47 12.61 -0.78 -4.19
C VAL A 47 12.86 0.72 -4.08
N ARG A 48 13.70 1.24 -4.97
CA ARG A 48 13.80 2.69 -5.22
C ARG A 48 13.02 3.04 -6.49
N SER A 49 12.11 4.00 -6.39
CA SER A 49 11.24 4.37 -7.52
C SER A 49 11.07 5.87 -7.65
N GLY A 50 10.93 6.33 -8.90
CA GLY A 50 10.69 7.72 -9.26
C GLY A 50 11.93 8.61 -9.34
N SER A 51 11.70 9.88 -9.66
CA SER A 51 12.75 10.89 -9.82
C SER A 51 12.25 12.26 -9.33
N PRO A 52 12.66 12.74 -8.14
CA PRO A 52 13.59 12.12 -7.18
C PRO A 52 13.11 10.77 -6.61
N ALA A 53 14.07 9.85 -6.41
CA ALA A 53 13.76 8.47 -6.04
C ALA A 53 13.41 8.30 -4.55
N VAL A 54 12.22 7.79 -4.26
CA VAL A 54 11.81 7.38 -2.91
C VAL A 54 12.20 5.93 -2.69
N GLN A 55 12.82 5.65 -1.54
CA GLN A 55 13.08 4.28 -1.09
C GLN A 55 11.85 3.76 -0.35
N THR A 56 11.27 2.69 -0.87
CA THR A 56 10.10 2.02 -0.30
C THR A 56 10.53 0.68 0.24
N GLU A 57 10.20 0.40 1.50
CA GLU A 57 10.40 -0.89 2.15
C GLU A 57 9.06 -1.38 2.67
N LEU A 58 8.72 -2.64 2.41
CA LEU A 58 7.42 -3.24 2.75
C LEU A 58 7.60 -4.54 3.52
N THR A 59 6.74 -4.76 4.50
CA THR A 59 6.57 -6.04 5.20
C THR A 59 5.10 -6.24 5.60
N THR A 60 4.74 -7.38 6.18
CA THR A 60 3.34 -7.78 6.37
C THR A 60 3.15 -8.62 7.63
N THR A 61 1.94 -8.55 8.19
CA THR A 61 1.36 -9.54 9.08
C THR A 61 0.34 -10.39 8.31
N THR A 62 -0.64 -11.00 8.98
CA THR A 62 -1.67 -11.82 8.32
C THR A 62 -2.69 -10.96 7.56
N ARG A 63 -3.12 -9.83 8.14
CA ARG A 63 -4.17 -8.95 7.60
C ARG A 63 -3.76 -7.49 7.51
N THR A 64 -2.49 -7.20 7.78
CA THR A 64 -1.96 -5.83 7.78
C THR A 64 -0.62 -5.76 7.06
N GLY A 65 -0.32 -4.60 6.50
CA GLY A 65 0.98 -4.25 5.92
C GLY A 65 1.67 -3.17 6.75
N ALA A 66 3.00 -3.12 6.66
CA ALA A 66 3.80 -2.01 7.14
C ALA A 66 4.75 -1.54 6.03
N ALA A 67 4.88 -0.23 5.90
CA ALA A 67 5.78 0.42 4.97
C ALA A 67 6.72 1.38 5.71
N ARG A 68 7.99 1.43 5.29
CA ARG A 68 8.93 2.49 5.63
C ARG A 68 9.31 3.19 4.33
N LEU A 69 9.01 4.49 4.26
CA LEU A 69 9.21 5.33 3.09
C LEU A 69 10.32 6.33 3.41
N THR A 70 11.44 6.28 2.70
CA THR A 70 12.57 7.20 2.90
C THR A 70 12.68 8.13 1.70
N TYR A 71 12.58 9.43 1.95
CA TYR A 71 12.52 10.46 0.94
C TYR A 71 13.89 11.12 0.73
N PRO A 72 14.23 11.58 -0.49
CA PRO A 72 15.45 12.33 -0.72
C PRO A 72 15.49 13.63 0.08
N SER A 73 16.68 14.00 0.56
CA SER A 73 16.89 15.24 1.32
C SER A 73 16.34 16.46 0.56
N GLY A 74 15.66 17.35 1.29
CA GLY A 74 15.05 18.57 0.75
C GLY A 74 13.77 18.34 -0.08
N SER A 75 13.34 17.10 -0.30
CA SER A 75 12.08 16.82 -0.99
C SER A 75 10.89 17.04 -0.07
N GLN A 76 9.76 17.48 -0.65
CA GLN A 76 8.47 17.41 0.02
C GLN A 76 7.95 15.98 -0.08
N ALA A 77 7.86 15.28 1.05
CA ALA A 77 7.34 13.93 1.13
C ALA A 77 5.83 13.93 0.84
N SER A 78 5.41 13.04 -0.07
CA SER A 78 4.00 12.84 -0.38
C SER A 78 3.71 11.40 -0.77
N LEU A 79 2.42 11.08 -0.87
CA LEU A 79 1.94 9.76 -1.23
C LEU A 79 0.54 9.86 -1.85
N LEU A 80 0.24 8.94 -2.75
CA LEU A 80 -1.08 8.70 -3.31
C LEU A 80 -1.61 7.35 -2.86
N VAL A 81 -2.85 7.33 -2.40
CA VAL A 81 -3.69 6.12 -2.32
C VAL A 81 -4.52 6.10 -3.59
N LYS A 82 -4.27 5.14 -4.48
CA LYS A 82 -4.89 5.05 -5.80
C LYS A 82 -6.11 4.13 -5.68
N LEU A 83 -7.32 4.65 -5.85
CA LEU A 83 -8.53 3.87 -5.57
C LEU A 83 -9.13 3.22 -6.81
N LEU A 84 -8.70 3.62 -8.01
CA LEU A 84 -9.21 3.10 -9.29
C LEU A 84 -8.15 2.34 -10.09
N ASP A 85 -7.09 1.87 -9.42
CA ASP A 85 -5.95 1.17 -10.02
C ASP A 85 -5.91 -0.33 -9.64
N SER A 86 -7.06 -0.91 -9.31
CA SER A 86 -7.20 -2.37 -9.14
C SER A 86 -6.91 -3.09 -10.46
N ALA A 87 -6.28 -4.28 -10.38
CA ALA A 87 -5.89 -5.04 -11.56
C ALA A 87 -7.07 -5.50 -12.43
N ASN A 88 -8.29 -5.58 -11.87
CA ASN A 88 -9.53 -5.88 -12.60
C ASN A 88 -10.47 -4.68 -12.73
N GLY A 89 -9.95 -3.47 -12.51
CA GLY A 89 -10.78 -2.27 -12.41
C GLY A 89 -11.53 -2.19 -11.08
N THR A 90 -12.11 -1.03 -10.85
CA THR A 90 -12.83 -0.71 -9.61
C THR A 90 -14.25 -0.28 -9.95
N ASP A 91 -15.23 -0.98 -9.39
CA ASP A 91 -16.66 -0.72 -9.60
C ASP A 91 -17.20 0.35 -8.65
N ALA A 92 -16.63 0.45 -7.45
CA ALA A 92 -16.99 1.47 -6.47
C ALA A 92 -15.81 1.76 -5.53
N ALA A 93 -15.65 3.02 -5.14
CA ALA A 93 -14.62 3.45 -4.21
C ALA A 93 -15.21 4.37 -3.12
N SER A 94 -14.59 4.37 -1.95
CA SER A 94 -14.84 5.39 -0.93
C SER A 94 -13.54 5.76 -0.24
N ALA A 95 -13.45 7.00 0.22
CA ALA A 95 -12.30 7.46 0.98
C ALA A 95 -12.72 8.56 1.97
N ALA A 96 -12.13 8.53 3.16
CA ALA A 96 -12.28 9.57 4.15
C ALA A 96 -10.94 9.85 4.82
N VAL A 97 -10.58 11.12 4.89
CA VAL A 97 -9.47 11.60 5.72
C VAL A 97 -10.02 11.77 7.14
N VAL A 98 -9.63 10.90 8.06
CA VAL A 98 -10.21 10.80 9.41
C VAL A 98 -9.48 11.73 10.38
N SER A 99 -8.16 11.86 10.23
CA SER A 99 -7.30 12.75 11.02
C SER A 99 -6.04 13.09 10.22
N SER A 100 -5.17 13.96 10.73
CA SER A 100 -3.88 14.28 10.10
C SER A 100 -2.93 13.09 9.95
N THR A 101 -3.27 11.91 10.50
CA THR A 101 -2.45 10.70 10.41
C THR A 101 -3.22 9.49 9.86
N GLU A 102 -4.47 9.65 9.42
CA GLU A 102 -5.35 8.50 9.15
C GLU A 102 -6.26 8.73 7.95
N VAL A 103 -6.25 7.76 7.03
CA VAL A 103 -7.12 7.68 5.86
C VAL A 103 -7.80 6.32 5.87
N THR A 104 -9.13 6.31 5.71
CA THR A 104 -9.93 5.08 5.62
C THR A 104 -10.68 5.05 4.30
N GLY A 105 -11.17 3.88 3.92
CA GLY A 105 -11.99 3.78 2.70
C GLY A 105 -12.25 2.35 2.28
N SER A 106 -12.65 2.21 1.02
CA SER A 106 -12.91 0.92 0.40
C SER A 106 -12.71 0.95 -1.10
N ALA A 107 -12.41 -0.20 -1.70
CA ALA A 107 -12.51 -0.44 -3.13
C ALA A 107 -13.33 -1.71 -3.37
N THR A 108 -14.26 -1.65 -4.31
CA THR A 108 -15.04 -2.79 -4.81
C THR A 108 -14.50 -3.19 -6.15
N SER A 109 -14.02 -4.43 -6.25
CA SER A 109 -13.54 -5.05 -7.48
C SER A 109 -14.16 -6.44 -7.61
N GLY A 110 -13.58 -7.32 -8.42
CA GLY A 110 -14.11 -8.63 -8.72
C GLY A 110 -13.71 -9.06 -10.11
N HIS A 111 -14.70 -9.54 -10.87
CA HIS A 111 -14.55 -9.90 -12.27
C HIS A 111 -13.45 -10.93 -12.52
N PHE A 112 -13.22 -11.84 -11.57
CA PHE A 112 -12.05 -12.71 -11.62
C PHE A 112 -12.12 -13.61 -12.86
N CYS A 113 -11.14 -13.46 -13.75
CA CYS A 113 -11.12 -14.10 -15.07
C CYS A 113 -12.47 -13.97 -15.84
N GLY A 114 -13.13 -12.81 -15.72
CA GLY A 114 -14.38 -12.50 -16.42
C GLY A 114 -15.65 -13.06 -15.76
N ALA A 115 -15.56 -13.60 -14.54
CA ALA A 115 -16.73 -13.98 -13.76
C ALA A 115 -17.56 -12.74 -13.35
N GLY A 116 -18.81 -12.96 -12.94
CA GLY A 116 -19.69 -11.88 -12.47
C GLY A 116 -19.57 -11.58 -10.96
N ASP A 117 -18.49 -12.01 -10.32
CA ASP A 117 -18.27 -11.87 -8.89
C ASP A 117 -17.84 -10.45 -8.51
N ARG A 118 -18.17 -10.06 -7.28
CA ARG A 118 -17.76 -8.79 -6.69
C ARG A 118 -17.36 -8.99 -5.24
N TYR A 119 -16.37 -8.23 -4.81
CA TYR A 119 -16.00 -8.11 -3.42
C TYR A 119 -15.61 -6.67 -3.10
N THR A 120 -15.79 -6.27 -1.85
CA THR A 120 -15.32 -4.99 -1.34
C THR A 120 -14.23 -5.23 -0.31
N VAL A 121 -13.06 -4.61 -0.53
CA VAL A 121 -12.02 -4.51 0.49
C VAL A 121 -12.09 -3.14 1.14
N PHE A 122 -12.14 -3.13 2.47
CA PHE A 122 -12.07 -1.95 3.32
C PHE A 122 -10.66 -1.82 3.86
N PHE A 123 -10.18 -0.59 4.01
CA PHE A 123 -8.85 -0.31 4.54
C PHE A 123 -8.87 0.76 5.63
N ASP A 124 -7.86 0.67 6.49
CA ASP A 124 -7.47 1.67 7.48
C ASP A 124 -5.96 1.93 7.35
N LEU A 125 -5.57 3.12 6.91
CA LEU A 125 -4.19 3.51 6.63
C LEU A 125 -3.75 4.59 7.61
N VAL A 126 -2.75 4.28 8.43
CA VAL A 126 -2.26 5.14 9.51
C VAL A 126 -0.77 5.47 9.32
N PHE A 127 -0.40 6.73 9.55
CA PHE A 127 0.96 7.26 9.37
C PHE A 127 1.58 7.69 10.70
N ASP A 128 2.91 7.57 10.82
CA ASP A 128 3.65 7.99 12.04
C ASP A 128 3.94 9.49 12.09
N HIS A 129 3.74 10.17 10.96
CA HIS A 129 3.87 11.61 10.82
C HIS A 129 2.53 12.20 10.39
N PRO A 130 2.10 13.33 10.97
CA PRO A 130 0.94 14.04 10.49
C PRO A 130 1.23 14.63 9.11
N PHE A 131 0.32 14.45 8.16
CA PHE A 131 0.37 15.19 6.91
C PHE A 131 0.03 16.67 7.15
N THR A 132 0.73 17.54 6.44
CA THR A 132 0.49 19.00 6.42
C THR A 132 -0.67 19.38 5.52
N SER A 133 -0.98 18.54 4.52
CA SER A 133 -2.14 18.71 3.65
C SER A 133 -2.61 17.38 3.08
N SER A 134 -3.88 17.33 2.71
CA SER A 134 -4.52 16.15 2.11
C SER A 134 -5.60 16.57 1.12
N GLN A 135 -5.84 15.75 0.10
CA GLN A 135 -6.90 15.96 -0.87
C GLN A 135 -7.52 14.63 -1.29
N VAL A 136 -8.84 14.52 -1.18
CA VAL A 136 -9.61 13.46 -1.85
C VAL A 136 -9.90 13.94 -3.27
N ILE A 137 -9.38 13.24 -4.27
CA ILE A 137 -9.40 13.69 -5.67
C ILE A 137 -10.49 12.95 -6.44
N SER A 138 -11.33 13.70 -7.13
CA SER A 138 -12.24 13.19 -8.17
C SER A 138 -11.81 13.76 -9.51
N VAL A 139 -11.79 12.93 -10.56
CA VAL A 139 -11.43 13.34 -11.92
C VAL A 139 -12.71 13.54 -12.73
N PRO A 140 -12.94 14.72 -13.33
CA PRO A 140 -14.11 14.95 -14.17
C PRO A 140 -14.22 13.94 -15.31
N GLY A 141 -15.43 13.41 -15.53
CA GLY A 141 -15.69 12.40 -16.56
C GLY A 141 -15.48 10.95 -16.14
N GLN A 142 -14.86 10.68 -14.98
CA GLN A 142 -14.82 9.33 -14.42
C GLN A 142 -16.15 8.96 -13.76
N GLN A 143 -16.62 7.73 -14.03
CA GLN A 143 -17.89 7.23 -13.49
C GLN A 143 -17.78 6.81 -12.02
N VAL A 144 -16.60 6.37 -11.59
CA VAL A 144 -16.31 5.97 -10.21
C VAL A 144 -15.49 7.05 -9.53
N SER A 145 -15.83 7.35 -8.28
CA SER A 145 -15.20 8.39 -7.47
C SER A 145 -15.21 7.96 -5.99
N PRO A 146 -14.24 8.39 -5.17
CA PRO A 146 -13.08 9.19 -5.55
C PRO A 146 -12.03 8.38 -6.32
N ASN A 147 -11.23 9.09 -7.12
CA ASN A 147 -10.13 8.51 -7.91
C ASN A 147 -8.95 8.11 -7.01
N SER A 148 -8.60 8.98 -6.07
CA SER A 148 -7.42 8.83 -5.23
C SER A 148 -7.49 9.72 -3.99
N VAL A 149 -6.58 9.47 -3.03
CA VAL A 149 -6.28 10.38 -1.93
C VAL A 149 -4.82 10.77 -2.01
N PHE A 150 -4.55 12.06 -2.07
CA PHE A 150 -3.21 12.64 -1.95
C PHE A 150 -2.96 13.10 -0.52
N VAL A 151 -1.78 12.80 0.02
CA VAL A 151 -1.30 13.31 1.31
C VAL A 151 0.12 13.86 1.17
N SER A 152 0.41 14.97 1.85
CA SER A 152 1.75 15.58 1.89
C SER A 152 2.20 15.79 3.33
N PHE A 153 3.43 15.38 3.63
CA PHE A 153 4.03 15.45 4.97
C PHE A 153 5.03 16.60 5.13
N GLY A 154 5.19 17.43 4.10
CA GLY A 154 6.24 18.46 4.07
C GLY A 154 7.64 17.85 3.95
N ALA A 155 8.66 18.58 4.42
CA ALA A 155 10.05 18.14 4.31
C ALA A 155 10.44 17.23 5.49
N VAL A 156 10.10 15.95 5.39
CA VAL A 156 10.48 14.91 6.36
C VAL A 156 11.36 13.85 5.70
N PRO A 157 12.38 13.31 6.41
CA PRO A 157 13.31 12.33 5.82
C PRO A 157 12.66 10.96 5.61
N SER A 158 11.68 10.61 6.44
CA SER A 158 11.02 9.31 6.37
C SER A 158 9.60 9.36 6.94
N VAL A 159 8.72 8.51 6.41
CA VAL A 159 7.38 8.24 6.93
C VAL A 159 7.17 6.73 7.01
N GLN A 160 6.65 6.24 8.13
CA GLN A 160 6.11 4.89 8.22
C GLN A 160 4.60 4.92 8.04
N ALA A 161 4.10 3.95 7.29
CA ALA A 161 2.68 3.72 7.11
C ALA A 161 2.32 2.30 7.53
N ARG A 162 1.13 2.12 8.09
CA ARG A 162 0.57 0.81 8.43
C ARG A 162 -0.83 0.75 7.87
N ILE A 163 -1.16 -0.37 7.23
CA ILE A 163 -2.47 -0.56 6.62
C ILE A 163 -3.11 -1.84 7.14
N GLY A 164 -4.33 -1.75 7.65
CA GLY A 164 -5.18 -2.90 7.91
C GLY A 164 -6.19 -3.07 6.78
N ILE A 165 -6.51 -4.31 6.42
CA ILE A 165 -7.58 -4.61 5.45
C ILE A 165 -8.65 -5.53 6.02
N SER A 166 -9.86 -5.46 5.47
CA SER A 166 -10.96 -6.38 5.77
C SER A 166 -11.94 -6.45 4.62
N PHE A 167 -12.58 -7.61 4.41
CA PHE A 167 -13.72 -7.76 3.49
C PHE A 167 -15.07 -7.49 4.16
N VAL A 168 -15.07 -7.01 5.41
CA VAL A 168 -16.30 -6.83 6.21
C VAL A 168 -16.64 -5.36 6.42
N SER A 169 -15.69 -4.58 6.95
CA SER A 169 -15.91 -3.15 7.22
C SER A 169 -14.61 -2.41 7.52
N VAL A 170 -14.64 -1.07 7.50
CA VAL A 170 -13.55 -0.21 7.99
C VAL A 170 -13.26 -0.48 9.48
N ALA A 171 -14.30 -0.71 10.30
CA ALA A 171 -14.11 -1.02 11.71
C ALA A 171 -13.32 -2.32 11.92
N ASN A 172 -13.58 -3.34 11.09
CA ASN A 172 -12.81 -4.58 11.11
C ASN A 172 -11.39 -4.39 10.58
N ALA A 173 -11.18 -3.55 9.55
CA ALA A 173 -9.85 -3.22 9.05
C ALA A 173 -8.99 -2.55 10.13
N ARG A 174 -9.57 -1.56 10.84
CA ARG A 174 -8.95 -0.91 12.01
C ARG A 174 -8.68 -1.89 13.14
N GLY A 175 -9.64 -2.80 13.42
CA GLY A 175 -9.47 -3.85 14.42
C GLY A 175 -8.31 -4.79 14.10
N ASN A 176 -8.17 -5.20 12.83
CA ASN A 176 -7.03 -6.01 12.37
C ASN A 176 -5.71 -5.25 12.53
N LEU A 177 -5.67 -3.96 12.16
CA LEU A 177 -4.50 -3.11 12.33
C LEU A 177 -4.07 -3.00 13.79
N ALA A 178 -5.01 -2.72 14.69
CA ALA A 178 -4.76 -2.61 16.12
C ALA A 178 -4.28 -3.94 16.75
N ALA A 179 -4.83 -5.07 16.30
CA ALA A 179 -4.48 -6.38 16.86
C ALA A 179 -3.11 -6.90 16.38
N GLU A 180 -2.76 -6.69 15.11
CA GLU A 180 -1.58 -7.32 14.50
C GLU A 180 -0.38 -6.35 14.38
N ASN A 181 -0.64 -5.05 14.29
CA ASN A 181 0.40 -4.04 14.04
C ASN A 181 0.10 -2.72 14.81
N PRO A 182 0.07 -2.78 16.17
CA PRO A 182 -0.37 -1.66 17.02
C PRO A 182 0.56 -0.44 17.02
N GLY A 183 1.78 -0.57 16.51
CA GLY A 183 2.76 0.51 16.52
C GLY A 183 3.67 0.47 15.29
N PHE A 184 4.41 1.55 15.05
CA PHE A 184 5.32 1.70 13.90
C PHE A 184 6.66 0.96 14.11
N ALA A 185 6.59 -0.34 14.38
CA ALA A 185 7.74 -1.21 14.65
C ALA A 185 8.12 -2.05 13.42
N PHE A 186 8.44 -1.39 12.30
CA PHE A 186 8.70 -2.04 11.00
C PHE A 186 9.66 -3.24 11.10
N ASP A 187 10.81 -3.08 11.75
CA ASP A 187 11.81 -4.14 11.84
C ASP A 187 11.35 -5.32 12.70
N THR A 188 10.47 -5.10 13.67
CA THR A 188 9.82 -6.19 14.43
C THR A 188 8.85 -6.97 13.56
N VAL A 189 8.00 -6.29 12.79
CA VAL A 189 7.06 -6.94 11.84
C VAL A 189 7.83 -7.75 10.80
N ARG A 190 8.91 -7.18 10.25
CA ARG A 190 9.81 -7.85 9.31
C ARG A 190 10.46 -9.09 9.94
N GLY A 191 10.99 -8.97 11.15
CA GLY A 191 11.58 -10.08 11.89
C GLY A 191 10.58 -11.23 12.11
N ASN A 192 9.36 -10.91 12.50
CA ASN A 192 8.29 -11.88 12.70
C ASN A 192 7.87 -12.56 11.39
N ALA A 193 7.74 -11.81 10.30
CA ALA A 193 7.43 -12.36 8.98
C ALA A 193 8.53 -13.31 8.51
N ARG A 194 9.80 -12.93 8.68
CA ARG A 194 10.94 -13.79 8.36
C ARG A 194 10.95 -15.07 9.19
N ALA A 195 10.71 -14.96 10.50
CA ALA A 195 10.66 -16.11 11.39
C ALA A 195 9.53 -17.09 11.01
N ALA A 196 8.35 -16.58 10.65
CA ALA A 196 7.24 -17.40 10.18
C ALA A 196 7.59 -18.17 8.89
N TRP A 197 8.23 -17.50 7.94
CA TRP A 197 8.74 -18.15 6.73
C TRP A 197 9.81 -19.19 7.02
N THR A 198 10.80 -18.87 7.87
CA THR A 198 11.84 -19.80 8.28
C THR A 198 11.24 -21.04 8.94
N ALA A 199 10.24 -20.90 9.81
CA ALA A 199 9.55 -22.03 10.43
C ALA A 199 8.87 -22.94 9.39
N MET A 200 8.25 -22.36 8.36
CA MET A 200 7.60 -23.13 7.30
C MET A 200 8.60 -23.83 6.38
N LEU A 201 9.65 -23.14 5.96
CA LEU A 201 10.68 -23.69 5.07
C LEU A 201 11.52 -24.76 5.76
N ASN A 202 11.75 -24.63 7.08
CA ASN A 202 12.50 -25.61 7.85
C ASN A 202 11.83 -26.99 7.98
N LYS A 203 10.59 -27.14 7.52
CA LYS A 203 9.92 -28.45 7.45
C LYS A 203 10.60 -29.41 6.47
N ILE A 204 11.41 -28.90 5.54
CA ILE A 204 12.21 -29.70 4.61
C ILE A 204 13.66 -29.26 4.74
N GLN A 205 14.55 -30.19 5.10
CA GLN A 205 15.98 -29.95 5.24
C GLN A 205 16.72 -30.69 4.12
N ILE A 206 17.48 -29.96 3.30
CA ILE A 206 18.26 -30.50 2.19
C ILE A 206 19.73 -30.26 2.52
N GLY A 207 20.56 -31.30 2.34
CA GLY A 207 22.02 -31.22 2.47
C GLY A 207 22.74 -31.62 1.18
N GLY A 208 24.07 -31.46 1.15
CA GLY A 208 24.92 -31.95 0.06
C GLY A 208 25.12 -30.99 -1.13
N GLY A 209 24.78 -29.71 -0.98
CA GLY A 209 25.21 -28.67 -1.93
C GLY A 209 26.68 -28.31 -1.73
N GLN A 210 27.45 -28.29 -2.80
CA GLN A 210 28.82 -27.75 -2.83
C GLN A 210 28.82 -26.30 -3.30
#